data_AF-A0A2E5L408-F1
#
_entry.id   AF-A0A2E5L408-F1
#
_cell.length_a   1.000
_cell.length_b   1.000
_cell.length_c   1.000
_cell.angle_alpha   90.00
_cell.angle_beta   90.00
_cell.angle_gamma   90.00
#
_symmetry.space_group_name_H-M   'P 1'
#
loop_
_entity.id
_entity.type
_entity.pdbx_description
1 polymer ?
#
loop_
_entity_poly.entity_id
_entity_poly.type
_entity_poly.pdbx_seq_one_letter_code
_entity_poly.pdbx_strand_id
1 'polypeptide(L)' 'MPYIEYFYSAHSAFAYLGSRRLMGIVESEGCSIVHKPFDLNAGIAAAGFTSTRDRSQNYRNYFFRREIDRWSEYRNVPIM' A
#
# COMPACT_ATOMS: atom_id res chain seq x y z
N MET A 1 2.10 -25.34 -5.58
CA MET A 1 3.01 -24.32 -5.01
C MET A 1 2.17 -23.27 -4.30
N PRO A 2 2.56 -22.83 -3.09
CA PRO A 2 1.86 -21.73 -2.41
C PRO A 2 2.00 -20.42 -3.21
N TYR A 3 1.00 -19.56 -3.10
CA TYR A 3 1.00 -18.25 -3.73
C TYR A 3 0.32 -17.19 -2.86
N ILE A 4 0.69 -15.93 -3.07
CA ILE A 4 0.07 -14.76 -2.45
C ILE A 4 -0.67 -13.98 -3.53
N GLU A 5 -1.96 -13.73 -3.33
CA GLU A 5 -2.68 -12.74 -4.12
C GLU A 5 -2.31 -11.34 -3.63
N TYR A 6 -1.68 -10.55 -4.49
CA TYR A 6 -1.24 -9.21 -4.14
C TYR A 6 -2.12 -8.16 -4.79
N PHE A 7 -3.06 -7.63 -4.01
CA PHE A 7 -3.92 -6.51 -4.39
C PHE A 7 -3.22 -5.19 -4.10
N TYR A 8 -2.95 -4.40 -5.13
CA TYR A 8 -2.31 -3.09 -5.00
C TYR A 8 -2.79 -2.10 -6.05
N SER A 9 -2.62 -0.82 -5.75
CA SER A 9 -2.77 0.24 -6.73
C SER A 9 -1.47 1.00 -6.85
N ALA A 10 -1.05 1.34 -8.07
CA ALA A 10 0.25 1.97 -8.33
C ALA A 10 0.40 3.33 -7.64
N HIS A 11 -0.72 4.03 -7.40
CA HIS A 11 -0.74 5.33 -6.70
C HIS A 11 -0.88 5.21 -5.18
N SER A 12 -0.87 4.00 -4.61
CA SER A 12 -0.89 3.78 -3.16
C SER A 12 0.52 3.84 -2.58
N ALA A 13 0.81 4.90 -1.82
CA ALA A 13 2.10 5.04 -1.14
C ALA A 13 2.42 3.85 -0.22
N PHE A 14 1.42 3.32 0.50
CA PHE A 14 1.61 2.16 1.39
C PHE A 14 1.88 0.87 0.63
N ALA A 15 1.26 0.68 -0.55
CA ALA A 15 1.58 -0.47 -1.39
C ALA A 15 3.03 -0.41 -1.88
N TYR A 16 3.47 0.78 -2.32
CA TYR A 16 4.85 1.01 -2.73
C TYR A 16 5.85 0.77 -1.58
N LEU A 17 5.63 1.38 -0.41
CA LEU A 17 6.48 1.22 0.78
C LEU A 17 6.59 -0.25 1.25
N GLY A 18 5.52 -1.03 1.09
CA GLY A 18 5.49 -2.45 1.46
C GLY A 18 6.05 -3.41 0.40
N SER A 19 6.07 -3.00 -0.87
CA SER A 19 6.33 -3.89 -2.02
C SER A 19 7.64 -4.66 -1.91
N ARG A 20 8.75 -3.98 -1.59
CA ARG A 20 10.08 -4.59 -1.44
C ARG A 20 10.10 -5.65 -0.33
N ARG A 21 9.40 -5.40 0.78
CA ARG A 21 9.33 -6.38 1.88
C ARG A 21 8.54 -7.62 1.46
N LEU A 22 7.42 -7.44 0.76
CA LEU A 22 6.62 -8.55 0.25
C LEU A 22 7.43 -9.42 -0.72
N MET A 23 8.15 -8.81 -1.66
CA MET A 23 9.02 -9.53 -2.59
C MET A 23 10.06 -10.39 -1.86
N GLY A 24 10.70 -9.83 -0.82
CA GLY A 24 11.67 -10.59 -0.02
C GLY A 24 11.08 -11.76 0.76
N ILE A 25 9.81 -11.68 1.19
CA ILE A 25 9.10 -12.81 1.82
C ILE A 25 8.82 -13.89 0.78
N VAL A 26 8.38 -13.49 -0.41
CA VAL A 26 8.05 -14.43 -1.49
C VAL A 26 9.29 -15.23 -1.91
N GLU A 27 10.43 -14.54 -2.02
CA GLU A 27 11.72 -15.15 -2.28
C GLU A 27 12.16 -16.10 -1.14
N SER A 28 12.06 -15.67 0.12
CA SER A 28 12.50 -16.51 1.26
C SER A 28 11.66 -17.76 1.46
N GLU A 29 10.36 -17.68 1.19
CA GLU A 29 9.41 -18.79 1.36
C GLU A 29 9.27 -19.66 0.10
N GLY A 30 9.94 -19.30 -1.00
CA GLY A 30 9.84 -20.02 -2.27
C GLY A 30 8.41 -20.09 -2.84
N CYS A 31 7.60 -19.06 -2.57
CA CYS A 31 6.23 -18.97 -3.08
C CYS A 31 6.15 -18.04 -4.31
N SER A 32 4.98 -17.96 -4.93
CA SER A 32 4.74 -17.09 -6.10
C SER A 32 3.77 -15.95 -5.77
N ILE A 33 3.80 -14.88 -6.57
CA ILE A 33 2.84 -13.77 -6.46
C ILE A 33 1.86 -13.84 -7.63
N VAL A 34 0.58 -13.73 -7.32
CA VAL A 34 -0.47 -13.42 -8.31
C VAL A 34 -0.80 -11.93 -8.17
N HIS A 35 -0.34 -11.12 -9.12
CA HIS A 35 -0.59 -9.69 -9.11
C HIS A 35 -2.06 -9.39 -9.43
N LYS A 36 -2.69 -8.58 -8.59
CA LYS A 36 -4.07 -8.10 -8.74
C LYS A 36 -4.09 -6.57 -8.67
N PRO A 37 -3.66 -5.86 -9.74
CA PRO A 37 -3.82 -4.42 -9.79
C PRO A 37 -5.31 -4.08 -9.61
N PHE A 38 -5.63 -3.13 -8.74
CA PHE A 38 -7.03 -2.76 -8.49
C PHE A 38 -7.23 -1.26 -8.44
N ASP A 39 -8.45 -0.84 -8.77
CA ASP A 39 -8.90 0.53 -8.59
C ASP A 39 -9.20 0.77 -7.10
N LEU A 40 -8.27 1.47 -6.45
CA LEU A 40 -8.37 1.79 -5.03
C LEU A 40 -9.56 2.70 -4.72
N ASN A 41 -9.91 3.64 -5.61
CA ASN A 41 -11.03 4.55 -5.36
C ASN A 41 -12.36 3.82 -5.47
N ALA A 42 -12.50 2.96 -6.49
CA ALA A 42 -13.67 2.09 -6.61
C ALA A 42 -13.81 1.15 -5.40
N GLY A 43 -12.70 0.57 -4.93
CA GLY A 43 -12.69 -0.28 -3.73
C GLY A 43 -13.11 0.45 -2.45
N ILE A 44 -12.61 1.68 -2.24
CA ILE A 44 -13.00 2.53 -1.10
C ILE A 44 -14.50 2.84 -1.13
N ALA A 45 -15.03 3.22 -2.30
CA ALA A 45 -16.44 3.53 -2.47
C ALA A 45 -17.32 2.30 -2.26
N ALA A 46 -16.96 1.15 -2.84
CA ALA A 46 -17.68 -0.10 -2.69
C ALA A 46 -17.70 -0.61 -1.24
N ALA A 47 -16.65 -0.32 -0.46
CA ALA A 47 -16.57 -0.63 0.96
C ALA A 47 -17.35 0.37 1.86
N GLY A 48 -18.00 1.40 1.28
CA GLY A 48 -18.77 2.40 2.01
C GLY A 48 -17.92 3.42 2.78
N PHE A 49 -16.63 3.55 2.45
CA PHE A 49 -15.74 4.51 3.11
C PHE A 49 -15.76 5.88 2.44
N THR A 50 -15.52 6.92 3.24
CA THR A 50 -15.26 8.26 2.75
C THR A 50 -14.02 8.26 1.86
N SER A 51 -14.14 8.95 0.71
CA SER A 51 -13.03 9.13 -0.23
C SER A 51 -11.80 9.69 0.50
N THR A 52 -10.60 9.35 0.06
CA THR A 52 -9.36 9.84 0.69
C THR A 52 -9.27 11.37 0.67
N ARG A 53 -9.88 12.02 -0.32
CA ARG A 53 -9.90 13.48 -0.49
C ARG A 53 -10.83 14.17 0.50
N ASP A 54 -11.95 13.54 0.84
CA ASP A 54 -12.97 14.11 1.73
C ASP A 54 -12.67 13.86 3.21
N ARG A 55 -11.58 13.16 3.53
CA ARG A 55 -11.12 12.97 4.93
C ARG A 55 -10.66 14.31 5.52
N SER A 56 -10.84 14.47 6.83
CA SER A 56 -10.44 15.69 7.54
C SER A 56 -8.96 16.02 7.33
N GLN A 57 -8.61 17.30 7.43
CA GLN A 57 -7.23 17.75 7.24
C GLN A 57 -6.27 17.07 8.22
N ASN A 58 -6.67 16.92 9.49
CA ASN A 58 -5.85 16.25 10.50
C ASN A 58 -5.60 14.78 10.15
N TYR A 59 -6.62 14.09 9.64
CA TYR A 59 -6.47 12.71 9.19
C TYR A 59 -5.44 12.62 8.04
N ARG A 60 -5.58 13.47 7.02
CA ARG A 60 -4.68 13.48 5.85
C ARG A 60 -3.25 13.84 6.26
N ASN A 61 -3.07 14.85 7.11
CA ASN A 61 -1.75 15.24 7.62
C ASN A 61 -1.07 14.13 8.41
N TYR A 62 -1.83 13.34 9.16
CA TYR A 62 -1.26 12.23 9.91
C TYR A 62 -0.95 11.04 8.99
N PHE A 63 -1.96 10.47 8.33
CA PHE A 63 -1.83 9.20 7.60
C PHE A 63 -1.20 9.35 6.22
N PHE A 64 -1.40 10.46 5.51
CA PHE A 64 -0.89 10.68 4.15
C PHE A 64 0.29 11.63 4.11
N ARG A 65 0.89 11.94 5.27
CA ARG A 65 2.17 12.63 5.37
C ARG A 65 3.04 11.99 6.44
N ARG A 66 2.74 12.22 7.73
CA ARG A 66 3.64 11.78 8.82
C ARG A 66 3.87 10.26 8.84
N GLU A 67 2.84 9.46 8.63
CA GLU A 67 2.98 8.00 8.58
C GLU A 67 3.78 7.53 7.36
N ILE A 68 3.57 8.16 6.19
CA ILE A 68 4.35 7.83 4.99
C ILE A 68 5.83 8.14 5.22
N ASP A 69 6.14 9.30 5.81
CA ASP A 69 7.52 9.68 6.16
C ASP A 69 8.17 8.66 7.11
N ARG A 70 7.45 8.26 8.17
CA ARG A 70 7.94 7.26 9.14
C ARG A 70 8.21 5.90 8.49
N TRP A 71 7.31 5.44 7.62
CA TRP A 71 7.50 4.17 6.93
C TRP A 71 8.63 4.23 5.90
N SER A 72 8.79 5.35 5.22
CA SER A 72 9.92 5.64 4.34
C SER A 72 11.25 5.54 5.10
N GLU A 73 11.36 6.25 6.23
CA GLU A 73 12.51 6.22 7.14
C GLU A 73 12.79 4.79 7.63
N TYR A 74 11.77 4.11 8.18
CA TYR A 74 11.92 2.77 8.75
C TYR A 74 12.32 1.70 7.73
N ARG A 75 11.81 1.80 6.50
CA ARG A 75 12.08 0.83 5.42
C ARG A 75 13.27 1.21 4.54
N ASN A 76 13.79 2.44 4.70
CA ASN A 76 14.78 3.03 3.78
C ASN A 76 14.31 2.97 2.32
N VAL A 77 13.08 3.41 2.06
CA VAL A 77 12.45 3.45 0.73
C VAL A 77 12.09 4.88 0.40
N PRO A 78 12.63 5.49 -0.68
CA PRO A 78 12.40 6.88 -0.98
C PRO A 78 10.96 7.12 -1.42
N ILE A 79 10.34 8.17 -0.88
CA ILE A 79 9.03 8.70 -1.29
C ILE A 79 9.25 9.99 -2.08
N MET A 80 8.42 10.24 -3.10
CA MET A 80 8.44 11.45 -3.92
C MET A 80 7.38 12.44 -3.45
#